data_AF-A0A1G2KJB1-F1
#
_entry.id   AF-A0A1G2KJB1-F1
#
_cell.length_a   1.000
_cell.length_b   1.000
_cell.length_c   1.000
_cell.angle_alpha   90.00
_cell.angle_beta   90.00
_cell.angle_gamma   90.00
#
_symmetry.space_group_name_H-M   'P 1'
#
loop_
_entity.id
_entity.type
_entity.pdbx_description
1 polymer ?
#
loop_
_entity_poly.entity_id
_entity_poly.type
_entity_poly.pdbx_seq_one_letter_code
_entity_poly.pdbx_strand_id
1 'polypeptide(L)'
;MNKKILIILGLVVIGLSTGLFYFLFLAKLKVIPPISTNQSANQPVEPAANNFNPTDCDVFASLEQKQACLKLKNITNTRDLISQCQAYSQDQDLITECLQSLDAYNFQFALRQKIAEAKDGGICLKLLGQINQELCLVQVALNADDFVICDQIDSSEGKLNCRLKLISTANDFARCATLGDAKSITACQWRLVEANNSLIYCQGQTNVASQNRCLELFYTRQAMAQEDYAICNNIKTDEGKKYCLAQLPDDTDGDGLPDLRETNDYGTDLNKPDTDGDGLNDYDEINQYKTNPIIADTDGDTFSDGEEVASGHDPLQF
;
A
#
# COMPACT_ATOMS: atom_id res chain seq x y z
N MET A 1 22.32 -0.23 -64.09
CA MET A 1 22.65 1.21 -64.20
C MET A 1 21.35 2.01 -64.21
N ASN A 2 20.96 2.63 -63.11
CA ASN A 2 20.64 4.06 -63.08
C ASN A 2 20.36 4.51 -61.64
N LYS A 3 20.96 5.64 -61.31
CA LYS A 3 21.02 6.33 -60.03
C LYS A 3 20.23 7.64 -60.18
N LYS A 4 19.66 8.11 -59.06
CA LYS A 4 19.29 9.50 -58.70
C LYS A 4 17.91 10.04 -59.13
N ILE A 5 17.22 10.62 -58.14
CA ILE A 5 16.55 11.95 -58.02
C ILE A 5 15.85 11.88 -56.64
N LEU A 6 16.37 12.40 -55.50
CA LEU A 6 16.50 13.78 -55.01
C LEU A 6 15.24 14.66 -55.17
N ILE A 7 14.56 15.02 -54.07
CA ILE A 7 14.29 16.41 -53.61
C ILE A 7 13.50 16.40 -52.28
N ILE A 8 13.82 17.39 -51.48
CA ILE A 8 13.48 17.72 -50.08
C ILE A 8 12.15 18.50 -50.03
N LEU A 9 11.35 18.35 -48.96
CA LEU A 9 10.69 19.43 -48.17
C LEU A 9 9.50 18.89 -47.37
N GLY A 10 9.41 19.27 -46.09
CA GLY A 10 8.12 19.31 -45.37
C GLY A 10 8.17 18.86 -43.92
N LEU A 11 8.28 19.81 -43.00
CA LEU A 11 7.94 19.70 -41.57
C LEU A 11 6.58 19.02 -41.34
N VAL A 12 6.42 18.30 -40.21
CA VAL A 12 5.37 18.54 -39.18
C VAL A 12 5.60 17.59 -37.99
N VAL A 13 5.50 18.16 -36.79
CA VAL A 13 5.57 17.55 -35.46
C VAL A 13 4.16 17.13 -35.02
N ILE A 14 4.08 16.27 -34.00
CA ILE A 14 2.93 15.91 -33.13
C ILE A 14 2.09 14.75 -33.70
N GLY A 15 1.79 13.62 -33.03
CA GLY A 15 2.05 13.14 -31.67
C GLY A 15 1.28 11.80 -31.42
N LEU A 16 1.30 11.34 -30.16
CA LEU A 16 0.47 10.30 -29.52
C LEU A 16 0.78 8.82 -29.82
N SER A 17 1.36 8.12 -28.83
CA SER A 17 0.59 7.22 -27.92
C SER A 17 1.55 6.37 -27.07
N THR A 18 1.38 6.52 -25.77
CA THR A 18 2.04 5.76 -24.70
C THR A 18 1.29 4.45 -24.45
N GLY A 19 1.99 3.33 -24.30
CA GLY A 19 1.39 2.10 -23.78
C GLY A 19 2.15 0.84 -24.18
N LEU A 20 3.37 0.64 -23.67
CA LEU A 20 4.00 -0.68 -23.62
C LEU A 20 5.00 -0.66 -22.47
N PHE A 21 4.86 -1.60 -21.53
CA PHE A 21 5.85 -2.12 -20.58
C PHE A 21 5.18 -2.41 -19.23
N TYR A 22 4.62 -3.60 -19.06
CA TYR A 22 4.99 -4.54 -17.99
C TYR A 22 4.12 -5.79 -18.07
N PHE A 23 4.69 -6.94 -18.42
CA PHE A 23 4.25 -8.27 -17.99
C PHE A 23 5.31 -9.28 -18.44
N LEU A 24 6.04 -9.86 -17.48
CA LEU A 24 6.78 -11.12 -17.61
C LEU A 24 7.39 -11.43 -16.23
N PHE A 25 6.72 -12.28 -15.42
CA PHE A 25 7.29 -13.51 -14.84
C PHE A 25 6.38 -14.10 -13.74
N LEU A 26 5.73 -15.21 -14.06
CA LEU A 26 5.40 -16.33 -13.16
C LEU A 26 6.34 -17.48 -13.60
N ALA A 27 6.79 -18.48 -12.85
CA ALA A 27 6.64 -18.96 -11.48
C ALA A 27 7.80 -19.97 -11.24
N LYS A 28 8.09 -20.34 -9.98
CA LYS A 28 8.41 -21.73 -9.60
C LYS A 28 8.43 -21.93 -8.08
N LEU A 29 7.61 -22.90 -7.66
CA LEU A 29 7.34 -23.40 -6.31
C LEU A 29 8.54 -24.07 -5.61
N LYS A 30 8.55 -24.02 -4.26
CA LYS A 30 8.88 -25.19 -3.42
C LYS A 30 8.29 -25.05 -2.00
N VAL A 31 7.65 -26.14 -1.56
CA VAL A 31 6.95 -26.40 -0.29
C VAL A 31 7.92 -26.79 0.85
N ILE A 32 7.70 -26.34 2.09
CA ILE A 32 8.22 -26.94 3.37
C ILE A 32 7.14 -26.79 4.48
N PRO A 33 6.94 -27.77 5.39
CA PRO A 33 5.80 -27.88 6.35
C PRO A 33 6.13 -27.31 7.77
N PRO A 34 5.22 -27.37 8.78
CA PRO A 34 5.20 -26.44 9.91
C PRO A 34 6.07 -26.89 11.10
N ILE A 35 6.64 -25.93 11.85
CA ILE A 35 7.34 -26.21 13.11
C ILE A 35 6.65 -25.46 14.26
N SER A 36 6.31 -26.25 15.28
CA SER A 36 5.74 -25.85 16.56
C SER A 36 6.71 -25.06 17.44
N THR A 37 6.12 -24.15 18.20
CA THR A 37 6.51 -23.62 19.52
C THR A 37 7.77 -24.19 20.21
N ASN A 38 8.74 -23.31 20.47
CA ASN A 38 9.34 -23.19 21.80
C ASN A 38 10.01 -21.82 21.98
N GLN A 39 9.63 -21.14 23.06
CA GLN A 39 10.28 -19.93 23.56
C GLN A 39 11.67 -20.28 24.14
N SER A 40 12.69 -19.46 23.82
CA SER A 40 13.54 -18.79 24.81
C SER A 40 14.82 -18.20 24.18
N ALA A 41 14.97 -16.89 24.38
CA ALA A 41 16.21 -16.09 24.44
C ALA A 41 16.89 -15.60 23.14
N ASN A 42 16.99 -14.26 23.10
CA ASN A 42 17.90 -13.37 22.35
C ASN A 42 17.58 -12.98 20.90
N GLN A 43 16.79 -11.91 20.81
CA GLN A 43 16.93 -10.67 19.99
C GLN A 43 17.52 -10.79 18.56
N PRO A 44 16.81 -10.34 17.51
CA PRO A 44 17.28 -10.41 16.13
C PRO A 44 18.24 -9.27 15.76
N VAL A 45 19.23 -9.67 14.97
CA VAL A 45 20.24 -8.86 14.30
C VAL A 45 19.63 -8.16 13.07
N GLU A 46 19.75 -6.83 12.99
CA GLU A 46 19.59 -6.05 11.74
C GLU A 46 20.91 -5.98 10.94
N PRO A 47 20.87 -5.90 9.60
CA PRO A 47 22.06 -5.94 8.76
C PRO A 47 22.77 -4.58 8.64
N ALA A 48 24.08 -4.60 8.91
CA ALA A 48 25.13 -3.66 8.51
C ALA A 48 24.75 -2.16 8.47
N ALA A 49 24.85 -1.52 9.63
CA ALA A 49 25.16 -0.11 9.71
C ALA A 49 26.36 0.21 8.80
N ASN A 50 26.15 1.03 7.77
CA ASN A 50 27.26 1.78 7.18
C ASN A 50 27.95 2.50 8.35
N ASN A 51 29.23 2.17 8.53
CA ASN A 51 30.06 2.56 9.64
C ASN A 51 30.36 4.08 9.57
N PHE A 52 29.34 4.91 9.74
CA PHE A 52 29.44 6.35 9.71
C PHE A 52 29.86 6.81 11.10
N ASN A 53 31.18 6.93 11.28
CA ASN A 53 31.74 7.59 12.44
C ASN A 53 31.39 9.10 12.33
N PRO A 54 30.61 9.69 13.26
CA PRO A 54 30.17 11.09 13.16
C PRO A 54 31.30 12.13 13.24
N THR A 55 32.56 11.70 13.27
CA THR A 55 33.75 12.51 13.51
C THR A 55 34.60 12.79 12.27
N ASP A 56 34.27 12.21 11.12
CA ASP A 56 35.05 12.38 9.89
C ASP A 56 34.46 13.47 8.98
N CYS A 57 34.83 14.73 9.25
CA CYS A 57 34.37 15.89 8.48
C CYS A 57 34.90 15.92 7.02
N ASP A 58 35.79 15.00 6.63
CA ASP A 58 36.38 15.00 5.29
C ASP A 58 35.43 14.50 4.19
N VAL A 59 34.33 13.85 4.58
CA VAL A 59 33.25 13.35 3.70
C VAL A 59 32.44 14.45 3.02
N PHE A 60 32.51 15.71 3.49
CA PHE A 60 31.76 16.81 2.91
C PHE A 60 32.51 17.46 1.74
N ALA A 61 31.84 17.55 0.59
CA ALA A 61 32.43 18.11 -0.62
C ALA A 61 32.48 19.65 -0.63
N SER A 62 31.59 20.33 0.11
CA SER A 62 31.55 21.79 0.17
C SER A 62 32.36 22.35 1.33
N LEU A 63 33.08 23.44 1.08
CA LEU A 63 33.89 24.13 2.09
C LEU A 63 33.02 24.64 3.26
N GLU A 64 31.80 25.08 2.96
CA GLU A 64 30.83 25.59 3.94
C GLU A 64 30.30 24.47 4.85
N GLN A 65 30.03 23.27 4.30
CA GLN A 65 29.63 22.09 5.06
C GLN A 65 30.79 21.55 5.92
N LYS A 66 32.02 21.54 5.38
CA LYS A 66 33.23 21.22 6.16
C LYS A 66 33.42 22.18 7.33
N GLN A 67 33.24 23.48 7.10
CA GLN A 67 33.34 24.50 8.15
C GLN A 67 32.23 24.38 9.20
N ALA A 68 31.01 24.00 8.82
CA ALA A 68 29.92 23.73 9.75
C ALA A 68 30.19 22.48 10.61
N CYS A 69 30.68 21.38 10.01
CA CYS A 69 31.10 20.18 10.73
C CYS A 69 32.25 20.45 11.71
N LEU A 70 33.26 21.23 11.30
CA LEU A 70 34.39 21.61 12.16
C LEU A 70 33.97 22.56 13.30
N LYS A 71 32.96 23.42 13.08
CA LYS A 71 32.36 24.23 14.14
C LYS A 71 31.66 23.38 15.19
N LEU A 72 30.97 22.31 14.77
CA LEU A 72 30.36 21.33 15.67
C LEU A 72 31.42 20.50 16.43
N LYS A 73 32.54 20.14 15.77
CA LYS A 73 33.69 19.45 16.39
C LYS A 73 34.34 20.25 17.54
N ASN A 74 34.26 21.59 17.47
CA ASN A 74 34.89 22.49 18.45
C ASN A 74 33.94 22.99 19.55
N ILE A 75 32.72 22.47 19.65
CA ILE A 75 31.81 22.76 20.77
C ILE A 75 32.37 22.10 22.03
N THR A 76 33.22 22.83 22.74
CA THR A 76 33.85 22.40 24.00
C THR A 76 33.43 23.25 25.19
N ASN A 77 32.48 24.19 25.00
CA ASN A 77 32.11 25.11 26.07
C ASN A 77 30.60 25.13 26.33
N THR A 78 30.25 24.71 27.55
CA THR A 78 28.91 24.61 28.13
C THR A 78 28.10 25.91 28.02
N ARG A 79 28.77 27.06 27.88
CA ARG A 79 28.16 28.40 27.82
C ARG A 79 27.34 28.64 26.52
N ASP A 80 27.72 28.04 25.39
CA ASP A 80 26.99 28.19 24.12
C ASP A 80 25.75 27.29 24.05
N LEU A 81 25.79 26.11 24.69
CA LEU A 81 24.65 25.21 24.80
C LEU A 81 23.56 25.82 25.69
N ILE A 82 23.95 26.38 26.85
CA ILE A 82 23.05 27.10 27.77
C ILE A 82 22.37 28.28 27.08
N SER A 83 23.13 29.08 26.33
CA SER A 83 22.60 30.26 25.62
C SER A 83 21.58 29.86 24.53
N GLN A 84 21.78 28.70 23.88
CA GLN A 84 20.82 28.16 22.93
C GLN A 84 19.59 27.58 23.64
N CYS A 85 19.74 26.75 24.67
CA CYS A 85 18.61 26.23 25.46
C CYS A 85 17.70 27.36 25.98
N GLN A 86 18.31 28.45 26.46
CA GLN A 86 17.62 29.64 26.97
C GLN A 86 16.98 30.51 25.87
N ALA A 87 17.49 30.45 24.63
CA ALA A 87 16.87 31.11 23.49
C ALA A 87 15.66 30.33 22.94
N TYR A 88 15.60 29.01 23.16
CA TYR A 88 14.53 28.14 22.66
C TYR A 88 13.29 28.07 23.58
N SER A 89 13.43 28.30 24.88
CA SER A 89 12.30 28.30 25.83
C SER A 89 12.58 29.15 27.07
N GLN A 90 11.55 29.75 27.66
CA GLN A 90 11.62 30.35 29.01
C GLN A 90 11.29 29.34 30.12
N ASP A 91 10.87 28.14 29.76
CA ASP A 91 10.55 27.05 30.67
C ASP A 91 11.84 26.42 31.24
N GLN A 92 11.98 26.49 32.57
CA GLN A 92 13.18 26.04 33.28
C GLN A 92 13.38 24.52 33.25
N ASP A 93 12.30 23.75 33.10
CA ASP A 93 12.39 22.28 33.04
C ASP A 93 12.91 21.84 31.68
N LEU A 94 12.47 22.51 30.60
CA LEU A 94 12.97 22.29 29.23
C LEU A 94 14.45 22.68 29.08
N ILE A 95 14.87 23.78 29.73
CA ILE A 95 16.29 24.19 29.75
C ILE A 95 17.13 23.13 30.49
N THR A 96 16.62 22.59 31.60
CA THR A 96 17.34 21.61 32.43
C THR A 96 17.54 20.29 31.69
N GLU A 97 16.53 19.83 30.94
CA GLU A 97 16.57 18.59 30.15
C GLU A 97 17.43 18.76 28.87
N CYS A 98 17.40 19.95 28.25
CA CYS A 98 18.29 20.35 27.15
C CYS A 98 19.78 20.20 27.50
N LEU A 99 20.13 20.54 28.74
CA LEU A 99 21.50 20.43 29.25
C LEU A 99 21.91 19.00 29.62
N GLN A 100 20.95 18.07 29.77
CA GLN A 100 21.18 16.68 30.17
C GLN A 100 21.33 15.70 28.99
N SER A 101 20.88 16.07 27.79
CA SER A 101 20.96 15.24 26.58
C SER A 101 22.24 15.53 25.78
N LEU A 102 23.33 14.80 26.06
CA LEU A 102 24.66 15.01 25.46
C LEU A 102 24.86 14.49 24.02
N ASP A 103 23.82 14.01 23.34
CA ASP A 103 23.89 13.71 21.91
C ASP A 103 22.93 14.61 21.12
N ALA A 104 23.44 15.36 20.15
CA ALA A 104 22.65 16.30 19.34
C ALA A 104 21.44 15.64 18.64
N TYR A 105 21.53 14.33 18.33
CA TYR A 105 20.43 13.53 17.79
C TYR A 105 19.32 13.28 18.82
N ASN A 106 19.69 12.88 20.04
CA ASN A 106 18.76 12.64 21.15
C ASN A 106 18.13 13.96 21.62
N PHE A 107 18.87 15.05 21.55
CA PHE A 107 18.37 16.39 21.88
C PHE A 107 17.31 16.87 20.89
N GLN A 108 17.57 16.76 19.58
CA GLN A 108 16.57 17.14 18.56
C GLN A 108 15.32 16.26 18.63
N PHE A 109 15.46 14.97 18.98
CA PHE A 109 14.32 14.08 19.21
C PHE A 109 13.52 14.49 20.46
N ALA A 110 14.18 14.68 21.61
CA ALA A 110 13.54 15.09 22.86
C ALA A 110 12.85 16.46 22.74
N LEU A 111 13.51 17.42 22.08
CA LEU A 111 12.95 18.74 21.83
C LEU A 111 11.69 18.65 20.95
N ARG A 112 11.68 17.83 19.90
CA ARG A 112 10.48 17.60 19.07
C ARG A 112 9.33 17.01 19.87
N GLN A 113 9.59 16.06 20.77
CA GLN A 113 8.56 15.48 21.63
C GLN A 113 7.94 16.53 22.55
N LYS A 114 8.77 17.36 23.19
CA LYS A 114 8.30 18.46 24.05
C LYS A 114 7.52 19.53 23.30
N ILE A 115 7.94 19.91 22.09
CA ILE A 115 7.18 20.82 21.23
C ILE A 115 5.82 20.20 20.86
N ALA A 116 5.80 18.90 20.57
CA ALA A 116 4.56 18.18 20.28
C ALA A 116 3.62 18.06 21.49
N GLU A 117 4.15 17.99 22.72
CA GLU A 117 3.36 18.11 23.95
C GLU A 117 2.72 19.50 24.09
N ALA A 118 3.41 20.56 23.66
CA ALA A 118 2.90 21.94 23.67
C ALA A 118 1.83 22.22 22.60
N LYS A 119 1.66 21.32 21.61
CA LYS A 119 0.68 21.42 20.50
C LYS A 119 0.76 22.71 19.67
N ASP A 120 1.89 23.41 19.69
CA ASP A 120 2.11 24.64 18.92
C ASP A 120 3.12 24.42 17.78
N GLY A 121 2.59 24.29 16.56
CA GLY A 121 3.39 24.09 15.34
C GLY A 121 4.32 25.28 15.01
N GLY A 122 4.01 26.50 15.48
CA GLY A 122 4.84 27.67 15.25
C GLY A 122 6.23 27.57 15.86
N ILE A 123 6.39 26.75 16.91
CA ILE A 123 7.68 26.48 17.53
C ILE A 123 8.56 25.60 16.61
N CYS A 124 7.96 24.67 15.87
CA CYS A 124 8.70 23.81 14.94
C CYS A 124 9.43 24.59 13.85
N LEU A 125 8.87 25.72 13.39
CA LEU A 125 9.47 26.58 12.37
C LEU A 125 10.79 27.24 12.82
N LYS A 126 11.06 27.24 14.13
CA LYS A 126 12.31 27.78 14.70
C LYS A 126 13.45 26.76 14.68
N LEU A 127 13.18 25.49 14.39
CA LEU A 127 14.19 24.44 14.33
C LEU A 127 15.12 24.64 13.12
N LEU A 128 16.39 24.26 13.28
CA LEU A 128 17.38 24.30 12.20
C LEU A 128 17.17 23.13 11.23
N GLY A 129 16.94 23.46 9.96
CA GLY A 129 16.85 22.51 8.85
C GLY A 129 15.42 22.03 8.55
N GLN A 130 15.05 22.03 7.26
CA GLN A 130 13.69 21.71 6.79
C GLN A 130 13.20 20.32 7.24
N ILE A 131 14.08 19.32 7.24
CA ILE A 131 13.74 17.95 7.71
C ILE A 131 13.31 17.97 9.18
N ASN A 132 14.00 18.73 10.04
CA ASN A 132 13.66 18.79 11.45
C ASN A 132 12.35 19.55 11.70
N GLN A 133 12.11 20.60 10.92
CA GLN A 133 10.86 21.36 10.94
C GLN A 133 9.67 20.47 10.52
N GLU A 134 9.81 19.74 9.41
CA GLU A 134 8.77 18.83 8.91
C GLU A 134 8.47 17.70 9.89
N LEU A 135 9.49 16.98 10.38
CA LEU A 135 9.31 15.91 11.36
C LEU A 135 8.64 16.41 12.66
N CYS A 136 9.00 17.62 13.10
CA CYS A 136 8.37 18.26 14.25
C CYS A 136 6.88 18.54 13.98
N LEU A 137 6.56 19.19 12.86
CA LEU A 137 5.19 19.53 12.49
C LEU A 137 4.31 18.28 12.38
N VAL A 138 4.81 17.18 11.80
CA VAL A 138 4.08 15.91 11.75
C VAL A 138 3.78 15.38 13.16
N GLN A 139 4.76 15.41 14.08
CA GLN A 139 4.55 14.92 15.45
C GLN A 139 3.56 15.81 16.24
N VAL A 140 3.65 17.13 16.10
CA VAL A 140 2.69 18.06 16.71
C VAL A 140 1.30 17.80 16.17
N ALA A 141 1.16 17.66 14.84
CA ALA A 141 -0.10 17.35 14.19
C ALA A 141 -0.72 16.06 14.72
N LEU A 142 0.08 14.99 14.87
CA LEU A 142 -0.38 13.72 15.43
C LEU A 142 -0.86 13.85 16.89
N ASN A 143 -0.13 14.57 17.73
CA ASN A 143 -0.49 14.76 19.14
C ASN A 143 -1.72 15.66 19.32
N ALA A 144 -1.93 16.60 18.40
CA ALA A 144 -3.08 17.49 18.37
C ALA A 144 -4.29 16.92 17.61
N ASP A 145 -4.08 15.89 16.79
CA ASP A 145 -5.01 15.39 15.77
C ASP A 145 -5.51 16.47 14.78
N ASP A 146 -4.65 17.43 14.41
CA ASP A 146 -5.01 18.62 13.64
C ASP A 146 -4.31 18.72 12.28
N PHE A 147 -5.09 18.78 11.20
CA PHE A 147 -4.58 18.92 9.82
C PHE A 147 -4.08 20.31 9.48
N VAL A 148 -4.54 21.35 10.18
CA VAL A 148 -4.08 22.73 9.96
C VAL A 148 -2.58 22.84 10.23
N ILE A 149 -2.06 22.02 11.14
CA ILE A 149 -0.63 21.96 11.44
C ILE A 149 0.15 21.37 10.24
N CYS A 150 -0.41 20.38 9.54
CA CYS A 150 0.20 19.86 8.33
C CYS A 150 0.33 20.91 7.22
N ASP A 151 -0.53 21.94 7.19
CA ASP A 151 -0.48 22.99 6.16
C ASP A 151 0.72 23.92 6.29
N GLN A 152 1.41 23.89 7.45
CA GLN A 152 2.65 24.62 7.72
C GLN A 152 3.88 23.96 7.08
N ILE A 153 3.77 22.74 6.57
CA ILE A 153 4.87 22.04 5.87
C ILE A 153 4.97 22.61 4.45
N ASP A 154 6.15 23.09 4.01
CA ASP A 154 6.26 23.75 2.69
C ASP A 154 5.99 22.80 1.51
N SER A 155 6.46 21.56 1.58
CA SER A 155 6.38 20.60 0.48
C SER A 155 5.00 19.98 0.35
N SER A 156 4.43 19.95 -0.85
CA SER A 156 3.13 19.31 -1.10
C SER A 156 3.12 17.82 -0.72
N GLU A 157 4.25 17.14 -0.92
CA GLU A 157 4.44 15.74 -0.53
C GLU A 157 4.46 15.58 1.00
N GLY A 158 5.16 16.45 1.72
CA GLY A 158 5.19 16.45 3.18
C GLY A 158 3.83 16.74 3.79
N LYS A 159 3.07 17.69 3.23
CA LYS A 159 1.67 17.94 3.62
C LYS A 159 0.81 16.69 3.47
N LEU A 160 0.90 16.01 2.33
CA LEU A 160 0.15 14.79 2.05
C LEU A 160 0.56 13.66 3.01
N ASN A 161 1.86 13.45 3.22
CA ASN A 161 2.39 12.43 4.13
C ASN A 161 1.96 12.68 5.59
N CYS A 162 1.98 13.93 6.05
CA CYS A 162 1.48 14.33 7.36
C CYS A 162 0.00 13.94 7.53
N ARG A 163 -0.87 14.38 6.61
CA ARG A 163 -2.30 14.08 6.66
C ARG A 163 -2.58 12.58 6.59
N LEU A 164 -1.91 11.84 5.71
CA LEU A 164 -2.02 10.37 5.62
C LEU A 164 -1.62 9.70 6.94
N LYS A 165 -0.58 10.20 7.61
CA LYS A 165 -0.13 9.64 8.89
C LYS A 165 -1.17 9.84 9.98
N LEU A 166 -1.77 11.01 10.08
CA LEU A 166 -2.87 11.25 11.03
C LEU A 166 -4.06 10.32 10.76
N ILE A 167 -4.49 10.19 9.51
CA ILE A 167 -5.64 9.35 9.13
C ILE A 167 -5.38 7.88 9.50
N SER A 168 -4.20 7.37 9.14
CA SER A 168 -3.83 5.98 9.42
C SER A 168 -3.67 5.69 10.92
N THR A 169 -3.12 6.63 11.69
CA THR A 169 -3.03 6.50 13.15
C THR A 169 -4.40 6.57 13.83
N ALA A 170 -5.30 7.43 13.36
CA ALA A 170 -6.67 7.51 13.87
C ALA A 170 -7.57 6.36 13.40
N ASN A 171 -7.12 5.59 12.40
CA ASN A 171 -7.89 4.56 11.72
C ASN A 171 -9.22 5.07 11.11
N ASP A 172 -9.23 6.34 10.68
CA ASP A 172 -10.43 7.06 10.26
C ASP A 172 -10.64 7.01 8.74
N PHE A 173 -11.43 6.04 8.28
CA PHE A 173 -11.71 5.86 6.85
C PHE A 173 -12.40 7.06 6.20
N ALA A 174 -13.32 7.71 6.93
CA ALA A 174 -14.08 8.84 6.39
C ALA A 174 -13.16 10.04 6.12
N ARG A 175 -12.15 10.24 6.97
CA ARG A 175 -11.19 11.33 6.84
C ARG A 175 -10.27 11.22 5.62
N CYS A 176 -10.17 10.06 4.96
CA CYS A 176 -9.52 9.97 3.64
C CYS A 176 -10.14 10.92 2.61
N ALA A 177 -11.44 11.25 2.71
CA ALA A 177 -12.12 12.11 1.75
C ALA A 177 -11.65 13.59 1.78
N THR A 178 -10.92 14.01 2.81
CA THR A 178 -10.40 15.39 2.92
C THR A 178 -9.05 15.56 2.23
N LEU A 179 -8.52 14.50 1.60
CA LEU A 179 -7.30 14.58 0.80
C LEU A 179 -7.61 15.30 -0.52
N GLY A 180 -6.63 16.03 -1.06
CA GLY A 180 -6.85 17.01 -2.14
C GLY A 180 -7.08 16.43 -3.53
N ASP A 181 -6.80 15.14 -3.75
CA ASP A 181 -6.92 14.49 -5.06
C ASP A 181 -7.48 13.06 -4.96
N ALA A 182 -8.17 12.63 -6.02
CA ALA A 182 -8.86 11.34 -6.06
C ALA A 182 -7.92 10.13 -5.92
N LYS A 183 -6.66 10.24 -6.37
CA LYS A 183 -5.69 9.15 -6.24
C LYS A 183 -5.28 8.97 -4.79
N SER A 184 -4.97 10.06 -4.09
CA SER A 184 -4.64 10.04 -2.67
C SER A 184 -5.81 9.56 -1.80
N ILE A 185 -7.04 10.00 -2.10
CA ILE A 185 -8.24 9.50 -1.42
C ILE A 185 -8.34 7.97 -1.56
N THR A 186 -8.24 7.47 -2.79
CA THR A 186 -8.37 6.04 -3.08
C THR A 186 -7.24 5.24 -2.44
N ALA A 187 -6.00 5.71 -2.52
CA ALA A 187 -4.85 5.06 -1.89
C ALA A 187 -4.95 5.02 -0.36
N CYS A 188 -5.45 6.09 0.27
CA CYS A 188 -5.71 6.15 1.71
C CYS A 188 -6.75 5.10 2.13
N GLN A 189 -7.87 5.03 1.41
CA GLN A 189 -8.94 4.09 1.70
C GLN A 189 -8.47 2.63 1.56
N TRP A 190 -7.76 2.30 0.47
CA TRP A 190 -7.18 0.98 0.26
C TRP A 190 -6.23 0.59 1.39
N ARG A 191 -5.30 1.47 1.78
CA ARG A 191 -4.36 1.20 2.88
C ARG A 191 -5.05 0.90 4.20
N LEU A 192 -6.13 1.63 4.53
CA LEU A 192 -6.89 1.37 5.76
C LEU A 192 -7.62 0.03 5.71
N VAL A 193 -8.27 -0.27 4.59
CA VAL A 193 -8.95 -1.57 4.40
C VAL A 193 -7.95 -2.71 4.43
N GLU A 194 -6.77 -2.52 3.84
CA GLU A 194 -5.68 -3.49 3.84
C GLU A 194 -5.17 -3.77 5.26
N ALA A 195 -4.88 -2.71 6.01
CA ALA A 195 -4.33 -2.77 7.37
C ALA A 195 -5.31 -3.38 8.37
N ASN A 196 -6.61 -3.10 8.25
CA ASN A 196 -7.62 -3.64 9.16
C ASN A 196 -8.05 -5.06 8.78
N ASN A 197 -8.18 -5.34 7.48
CA ASN A 197 -8.66 -6.62 6.93
C ASN A 197 -9.89 -7.20 7.66
N SER A 198 -10.86 -6.35 8.00
CA SER A 198 -11.96 -6.72 8.89
C SER A 198 -13.30 -6.24 8.37
N LEU A 199 -14.24 -7.18 8.20
CA LEU A 199 -15.61 -6.86 7.83
C LEU A 199 -16.27 -5.95 8.88
N ILE A 200 -16.02 -6.22 10.17
CA ILE A 200 -16.56 -5.42 11.29
C ILE A 200 -16.04 -3.99 11.24
N TYR A 201 -14.77 -3.79 10.86
CA TYR A 201 -14.22 -2.44 10.68
C TYR A 201 -14.99 -1.64 9.61
N CYS A 202 -15.29 -2.25 8.47
CA CYS A 202 -16.05 -1.57 7.42
C CYS A 202 -17.53 -1.41 7.78
N GLN A 203 -18.15 -2.39 8.44
CA GLN A 203 -19.52 -2.27 8.94
C GLN A 203 -19.64 -1.19 10.03
N GLY A 204 -18.59 -0.97 10.81
CA GLY A 204 -18.53 0.01 11.89
C GLY A 204 -18.41 1.47 11.44
N GLN A 205 -18.29 1.74 10.14
CA GLN A 205 -18.24 3.11 9.62
C GLN A 205 -19.56 3.84 9.87
N THR A 206 -19.46 5.08 10.37
CA THR A 206 -20.62 5.84 10.85
C THR A 206 -21.47 6.45 9.74
N ASN A 207 -20.87 6.73 8.58
CA ASN A 207 -21.55 7.24 7.39
C ASN A 207 -21.81 6.09 6.42
N VAL A 208 -23.04 6.00 5.88
CA VAL A 208 -23.43 5.01 4.86
C VAL A 208 -22.52 5.07 3.61
N ALA A 209 -22.11 6.26 3.17
CA ALA A 209 -21.20 6.39 2.02
C ALA A 209 -19.82 5.78 2.33
N SER A 210 -19.26 6.08 3.51
CA SER A 210 -18.00 5.51 3.98
C SER A 210 -18.10 4.00 4.20
N GLN A 211 -19.21 3.53 4.77
CA GLN A 211 -19.49 2.11 4.98
C GLN A 211 -19.54 1.36 3.64
N ASN A 212 -20.34 1.83 2.69
CA ASN A 212 -20.46 1.22 1.37
C ASN A 212 -19.12 1.17 0.64
N ARG A 213 -18.38 2.30 0.63
CA ARG A 213 -17.07 2.36 -0.01
C ARG A 213 -16.03 1.47 0.69
N CYS A 214 -16.03 1.39 2.02
CA CYS A 214 -15.13 0.48 2.74
C CYS A 214 -15.45 -0.99 2.43
N LEU A 215 -16.74 -1.37 2.46
CA LEU A 215 -17.20 -2.72 2.14
C LEU A 215 -16.87 -3.10 0.69
N GLU A 216 -17.06 -2.19 -0.24
CA GLU A 216 -16.69 -2.37 -1.65
C GLU A 216 -15.21 -2.75 -1.79
N LEU A 217 -14.32 -1.98 -1.18
CA LEU A 217 -12.87 -2.23 -1.21
C LEU A 217 -12.50 -3.53 -0.48
N PHE A 218 -13.18 -3.83 0.64
CA PHE A 218 -12.96 -5.06 1.41
C PHE A 218 -13.31 -6.30 0.60
N TYR A 219 -14.50 -6.35 -0.01
CA TYR A 219 -14.92 -7.49 -0.83
C TYR A 219 -14.10 -7.58 -2.12
N THR A 220 -13.75 -6.46 -2.74
CA THR A 220 -12.85 -6.45 -3.91
C THR A 220 -11.51 -7.11 -3.58
N ARG A 221 -10.91 -6.76 -2.44
CA ARG A 221 -9.66 -7.40 -1.99
C ARG A 221 -9.83 -8.91 -1.79
N GLN A 222 -10.93 -9.33 -1.17
CA GLN A 222 -11.18 -10.74 -0.88
C GLN A 222 -11.39 -11.54 -2.17
N ALA A 223 -12.13 -10.98 -3.13
CA ALA A 223 -12.31 -11.55 -4.46
C ALA A 223 -10.96 -11.74 -5.15
N MET A 224 -10.11 -10.71 -5.18
CA MET A 224 -8.78 -10.78 -5.79
C MET A 224 -7.86 -11.80 -5.12
N ALA A 225 -7.93 -11.93 -3.79
CA ALA A 225 -7.07 -12.84 -3.04
C ALA A 225 -7.48 -14.31 -3.21
N GLN A 226 -8.75 -14.57 -3.50
CA GLN A 226 -9.33 -15.91 -3.63
C GLN A 226 -9.60 -16.31 -5.09
N GLU A 227 -9.47 -15.36 -6.03
CA GLU A 227 -9.92 -15.50 -7.42
C GLU A 227 -11.40 -15.95 -7.48
N ASP A 228 -12.21 -15.42 -6.56
CA ASP A 228 -13.63 -15.77 -6.41
C ASP A 228 -14.50 -14.56 -6.77
N TYR A 229 -15.09 -14.63 -7.97
CA TYR A 229 -15.98 -13.62 -8.53
C TYR A 229 -17.27 -13.47 -7.73
N ALA A 230 -17.76 -14.53 -7.09
CA ALA A 230 -19.00 -14.50 -6.32
C ALA A 230 -18.89 -13.61 -5.09
N ILE A 231 -17.67 -13.38 -4.57
CA ILE A 231 -17.44 -12.43 -3.47
C ILE A 231 -17.92 -11.02 -3.83
N CYS A 232 -17.80 -10.60 -5.09
CA CYS A 232 -18.27 -9.29 -5.55
C CYS A 232 -19.79 -9.11 -5.37
N ASN A 233 -20.58 -10.21 -5.31
CA ASN A 233 -22.03 -10.14 -5.08
C ASN A 233 -22.41 -9.60 -3.70
N ASN A 234 -21.47 -9.61 -2.74
CA ASN A 234 -21.65 -9.02 -1.41
C ASN A 234 -21.64 -7.47 -1.44
N ILE A 235 -21.21 -6.86 -2.54
CA ILE A 235 -21.21 -5.42 -2.72
C ILE A 235 -22.61 -4.94 -3.09
N LYS A 236 -23.11 -3.92 -2.37
CA LYS A 236 -24.51 -3.47 -2.50
C LYS A 236 -24.80 -2.69 -3.79
N THR A 237 -23.83 -1.92 -4.28
CA THR A 237 -24.01 -1.01 -5.42
C THR A 237 -23.57 -1.67 -6.71
N ASP A 238 -24.32 -1.49 -7.79
CA ASP A 238 -23.96 -2.05 -9.11
C ASP A 238 -22.63 -1.46 -9.62
N GLU A 239 -22.39 -0.18 -9.37
CA GLU A 239 -21.12 0.47 -9.71
C GLU A 239 -19.95 -0.14 -8.93
N GLY A 240 -20.15 -0.48 -7.65
CA GLY A 240 -19.14 -1.13 -6.82
C GLY A 240 -18.89 -2.59 -7.23
N LYS A 241 -19.94 -3.32 -7.60
CA LYS A 241 -19.81 -4.66 -8.19
C LYS A 241 -18.99 -4.62 -9.48
N LYS A 242 -19.29 -3.67 -10.36
CA LYS A 242 -18.54 -3.45 -11.60
C LYS A 242 -17.07 -3.09 -11.33
N TYR A 243 -16.82 -2.26 -10.32
CA TYR A 243 -15.45 -1.94 -9.90
C TYR A 243 -14.71 -3.19 -9.43
N CYS A 244 -15.34 -4.03 -8.60
CA CYS A 244 -14.78 -5.28 -8.09
C CYS A 244 -14.41 -6.26 -9.21
N LEU A 245 -15.36 -6.54 -10.10
CA LEU A 245 -15.14 -7.43 -11.25
C LEU A 245 -14.02 -6.92 -12.16
N ALA A 246 -13.93 -5.60 -12.38
CA ALA A 246 -12.85 -5.01 -13.16
C ALA A 246 -11.45 -5.09 -12.52
N GLN A 247 -11.33 -5.57 -11.28
CA GLN A 247 -10.02 -5.86 -10.64
C GLN A 247 -9.62 -7.34 -10.75
N LEU A 248 -10.54 -8.22 -11.17
CA LEU A 248 -10.29 -9.64 -11.36
C LEU A 248 -9.78 -9.91 -12.79
N PRO A 249 -9.20 -11.10 -13.04
CA PRO A 249 -8.97 -11.56 -14.42
C PRO A 249 -10.27 -11.53 -15.24
N ASP A 250 -10.11 -11.48 -16.57
CA ASP A 250 -11.27 -11.59 -17.47
C ASP A 250 -11.88 -13.00 -17.36
N ASP A 251 -13.21 -13.04 -17.34
CA ASP A 251 -14.09 -14.22 -17.29
C ASP A 251 -15.25 -13.88 -18.24
N THR A 252 -15.11 -14.33 -19.48
CA THR A 252 -15.89 -13.85 -20.63
C THR A 252 -17.34 -14.33 -20.58
N ASP A 253 -17.57 -15.55 -20.12
CA ASP A 253 -18.91 -16.14 -20.05
C ASP A 253 -19.52 -16.12 -18.63
N GLY A 254 -18.72 -15.79 -17.62
CA GLY A 254 -19.19 -15.49 -16.27
C GLY A 254 -19.48 -16.73 -15.43
N ASP A 255 -18.86 -17.86 -15.73
CA ASP A 255 -19.01 -19.10 -14.98
C ASP A 255 -18.15 -19.13 -13.68
N GLY A 256 -17.18 -18.21 -13.56
CA GLY A 256 -16.27 -18.09 -12.44
C GLY A 256 -14.85 -18.62 -12.71
N LEU A 257 -14.58 -19.17 -13.91
CA LEU A 257 -13.29 -19.64 -14.36
C LEU A 257 -12.62 -18.58 -15.25
N PRO A 258 -11.45 -18.03 -14.88
CA PRO A 258 -10.78 -17.03 -15.71
C PRO A 258 -10.43 -17.52 -17.13
N ASP A 259 -10.56 -16.66 -18.15
CA ASP A 259 -10.26 -16.98 -19.56
C ASP A 259 -8.88 -17.63 -19.76
N LEU A 260 -7.89 -17.19 -18.99
CA LEU A 260 -6.54 -17.73 -19.05
C LEU A 260 -6.45 -19.15 -18.49
N ARG A 261 -7.25 -19.51 -17.48
CA ARG A 261 -7.33 -20.87 -16.92
C ARG A 261 -8.05 -21.78 -17.89
N GLU A 262 -9.18 -21.32 -18.42
CA GLU A 262 -9.94 -22.03 -19.46
C GLU A 262 -9.05 -22.44 -20.63
N THR A 263 -8.36 -21.47 -21.24
CA THR A 263 -7.55 -21.73 -22.45
C THR A 263 -6.26 -22.48 -22.20
N ASN A 264 -5.56 -22.23 -21.08
CA ASN A 264 -4.22 -22.80 -20.88
C ASN A 264 -4.23 -24.12 -20.11
N ASP A 265 -5.19 -24.32 -19.20
CA ASP A 265 -5.15 -25.43 -18.26
C ASP A 265 -6.21 -26.50 -18.56
N TYR A 266 -7.42 -26.11 -18.99
CA TYR A 266 -8.57 -27.03 -19.10
C TYR A 266 -9.07 -27.27 -20.52
N GLY A 267 -8.85 -26.33 -21.44
CA GLY A 267 -9.30 -26.44 -22.83
C GLY A 267 -10.80 -26.22 -23.03
N THR A 268 -11.43 -25.48 -22.13
CA THR A 268 -12.85 -25.10 -22.18
C THR A 268 -13.11 -23.95 -23.17
N ASP A 269 -14.38 -23.70 -23.51
CA ASP A 269 -14.80 -22.66 -24.45
C ASP A 269 -15.18 -21.37 -23.71
N LEU A 270 -14.32 -20.35 -23.82
CA LEU A 270 -14.47 -18.98 -23.26
C LEU A 270 -15.84 -18.28 -23.39
N ASN A 271 -16.72 -18.80 -24.23
CA ASN A 271 -18.03 -18.19 -24.50
C ASN A 271 -19.19 -19.08 -24.01
N LYS A 272 -18.89 -20.14 -23.27
CA LYS A 272 -19.83 -21.15 -22.83
C LYS A 272 -19.49 -21.56 -21.39
N PRO A 273 -20.35 -21.15 -20.45
CA PRO A 273 -20.16 -21.53 -19.05
C PRO A 273 -20.12 -23.05 -18.82
N ASP A 274 -20.70 -23.82 -19.72
CA ASP A 274 -20.79 -25.28 -19.70
C ASP A 274 -20.34 -25.75 -21.09
N THR A 275 -19.09 -26.22 -21.17
CA THR A 275 -18.42 -26.45 -22.44
C THR A 275 -18.98 -27.69 -23.17
N ASP A 276 -19.23 -28.78 -22.45
CA ASP A 276 -19.74 -30.03 -23.02
C ASP A 276 -21.26 -30.16 -23.00
N GLY A 277 -21.95 -29.28 -22.27
CA GLY A 277 -23.39 -29.11 -22.27
C GLY A 277 -24.15 -30.10 -21.39
N ASP A 278 -23.52 -30.62 -20.35
CA ASP A 278 -24.08 -31.67 -19.49
C ASP A 278 -24.94 -31.16 -18.33
N GLY A 279 -24.91 -29.84 -18.10
CA GLY A 279 -25.68 -29.15 -17.06
C GLY A 279 -24.88 -28.73 -15.83
N LEU A 280 -23.58 -29.05 -15.75
CA LEU A 280 -22.62 -28.43 -14.83
C LEU A 280 -21.83 -27.36 -15.57
N ASN A 281 -21.43 -26.29 -14.88
CA ASN A 281 -20.53 -25.31 -15.48
C ASN A 281 -19.07 -25.74 -15.29
N ASP A 282 -18.18 -25.25 -16.14
CA ASP A 282 -16.78 -25.67 -16.17
C ASP A 282 -16.10 -25.42 -14.81
N TYR A 283 -16.41 -24.28 -14.18
CA TYR A 283 -15.96 -23.97 -12.83
C TYR A 283 -16.33 -25.05 -11.78
N ASP A 284 -17.59 -25.48 -11.74
CA ASP A 284 -18.11 -26.44 -10.76
C ASP A 284 -17.52 -27.83 -10.99
N GLU A 285 -17.43 -28.25 -12.25
CA GLU A 285 -16.78 -29.50 -12.63
C GLU A 285 -15.34 -29.56 -12.14
N ILE A 286 -14.56 -28.50 -12.38
CA ILE A 286 -13.15 -28.44 -11.97
C ILE A 286 -13.01 -28.32 -10.44
N ASN A 287 -13.78 -27.44 -9.80
CA ASN A 287 -13.53 -27.03 -8.41
C ASN A 287 -14.32 -27.83 -7.39
N GLN A 288 -15.53 -28.27 -7.73
CA GLN A 288 -16.44 -28.96 -6.83
C GLN A 288 -16.49 -30.47 -7.10
N TYR A 289 -16.80 -30.90 -8.32
CA TYR A 289 -17.09 -32.31 -8.64
C TYR A 289 -15.86 -33.11 -9.07
N LYS A 290 -14.80 -32.44 -9.53
CA LYS A 290 -13.56 -33.04 -10.05
C LYS A 290 -13.76 -33.90 -11.30
N THR A 291 -14.76 -33.54 -12.10
CA THR A 291 -15.07 -34.11 -13.41
C THR A 291 -14.26 -33.41 -14.51
N ASN A 292 -14.40 -33.88 -15.75
CA ASN A 292 -13.71 -33.32 -16.90
C ASN A 292 -14.64 -32.41 -17.72
N PRO A 293 -14.42 -31.09 -17.74
CA PRO A 293 -15.37 -30.10 -18.29
C PRO A 293 -15.52 -30.09 -19.82
N ILE A 294 -14.93 -31.08 -20.49
CA ILE A 294 -15.04 -31.24 -21.94
C ILE A 294 -15.56 -32.63 -22.31
N ILE A 295 -16.01 -33.41 -21.33
CA ILE A 295 -16.56 -34.75 -21.48
C ILE A 295 -17.78 -34.88 -20.57
N ALA A 296 -18.97 -34.83 -21.18
CA ALA A 296 -20.23 -34.86 -20.45
C ALA A 296 -20.44 -36.08 -19.53
N ASP A 297 -19.69 -37.16 -19.70
CA ASP A 297 -19.73 -38.39 -18.90
C ASP A 297 -18.27 -38.77 -18.58
N THR A 298 -17.77 -38.34 -17.43
CA THR A 298 -16.34 -38.39 -17.10
C THR A 298 -15.86 -39.82 -16.87
N ASP A 299 -16.70 -40.66 -16.25
CA ASP A 299 -16.32 -42.02 -15.86
C ASP A 299 -16.75 -43.09 -16.88
N GLY A 300 -17.59 -42.72 -17.85
CA GLY A 300 -18.00 -43.53 -18.99
C GLY A 300 -19.11 -44.51 -18.67
N ASP A 301 -19.93 -44.25 -17.65
CA ASP A 301 -21.00 -45.14 -17.19
C ASP A 301 -22.34 -45.00 -17.94
N THR A 302 -22.42 -44.06 -18.89
CA THR A 302 -23.57 -43.67 -19.73
C THR A 302 -24.54 -42.66 -19.13
N PHE A 303 -24.33 -42.20 -17.90
CA PHE A 303 -24.99 -41.03 -17.35
C PHE A 303 -24.05 -39.84 -17.42
N SER A 304 -24.58 -38.65 -17.70
CA SER A 304 -23.72 -37.46 -17.67
C SER A 304 -23.42 -37.01 -16.24
N ASP A 305 -22.28 -36.36 -16.01
CA ASP A 305 -21.86 -35.92 -14.69
C ASP A 305 -22.95 -35.02 -14.04
N GLY A 306 -23.54 -34.12 -14.82
CA GLY A 306 -24.67 -33.28 -14.41
C GLY A 306 -25.95 -34.04 -14.09
N GLU A 307 -26.25 -35.14 -14.78
CA GLU A 307 -27.41 -36.00 -14.47
C GLU A 307 -27.24 -36.73 -13.14
N GLU A 308 -26.03 -37.22 -12.89
CA GLU A 308 -25.67 -37.91 -11.66
C GLU A 308 -25.71 -36.97 -10.47
N VAL A 309 -25.07 -35.80 -10.57
CA VAL A 309 -25.10 -34.77 -9.53
C VAL A 309 -26.53 -34.33 -9.21
N ALA A 310 -27.36 -34.08 -10.24
CA ALA A 310 -28.76 -33.72 -10.05
C ALA A 310 -29.59 -34.82 -9.37
N SER A 311 -29.17 -36.08 -9.52
CA SER A 311 -29.80 -37.26 -8.93
C SER A 311 -29.17 -37.70 -7.60
N GLY A 312 -28.10 -37.03 -7.16
CA GLY A 312 -27.37 -37.33 -5.92
C GLY A 312 -26.41 -38.52 -6.00
N HIS A 313 -25.98 -38.87 -7.21
CA HIS A 313 -24.94 -39.86 -7.50
C HIS A 313 -23.54 -39.21 -7.55
N ASP A 314 -22.49 -40.03 -7.59
CA ASP A 314 -21.09 -39.59 -7.60
C ASP A 314 -20.55 -39.71 -9.04
N PRO A 315 -20.28 -38.61 -9.75
CA PRO A 315 -19.96 -38.60 -11.18
C PRO A 315 -18.58 -39.18 -11.55
N LEU A 316 -17.91 -39.79 -10.57
CA LEU A 316 -16.63 -40.46 -10.74
C LEU A 316 -16.74 -41.97 -10.45
N GLN A 317 -17.95 -42.49 -10.27
CA GLN A 317 -18.23 -43.88 -9.91
C GLN A 317 -19.38 -44.53 -10.67
N PHE A 318 -19.00 -45.36 -11.64
CA PHE A 318 -19.77 -46.45 -12.26
C PHE A 318 -20.50 -47.39 -11.28
#